data_AF-A0A200IED2-F1
#
_entry.id   AF-A0A200IED2-F1
#
_cell.length_a   1.000
_cell.length_b   1.000
_cell.length_c   1.000
_cell.angle_alpha   90.00
_cell.angle_beta   90.00
_cell.angle_gamma   90.00
#
_symmetry.space_group_name_H-M   'P 1'
#
loop_
_entity.id
_entity.type
_entity.pdbx_description
1 polymer ?
#
loop_
_entity_poly.entity_id
_entity_poly.type
_entity_poly.pdbx_seq_one_letter_code
_entity_poly.pdbx_strand_id
1 'polypeptide(L)'
;MIEILLRFSLFGLSLAGYAYLFVRFCHFPKYISWIAACCLPILVLSFVAYGPKGWLIRGAWVLFGLGLLLCVWRFWQERHQVRWGLQEPILLWFYGYFALFVLTLLHSHLTHYDNFSHWATIVKFLYTQGQLPTAADAIISFTSYPLGSSLFVTYTAIIVGYHENVLLIGQLILIFCSLYSFFAIIRDPKRKLAFALIFTSMAVFNYFNIAIRMNNLLVDFILPVLTLAGIAGLFALKGNVLPSIGFFLLIGASLDLVKNSAVFFLLILGGYLLVCLWQASVRWRQRLGMMIVGLAAIGLSVLPAILWNLHVKANFPKSKHEVSVTAYKQIFGEKDSQILQQITDVFVKTITDVATISTQGILLIQVILLGSWLFVRFIMKKRNPFLKELLLIDGIIGGYYLGIYAMFLFSMPTDEALSLAGFDRYASSIVILALGLMTFFMVRGIDHLYHEQAIDRRNYRSFASLTTKKIYQYSTLILLFFATLLILSENNGMRYTNREYAASIPAQVSAVTGDHFDLNEKKYLVVSTNKEAVDSYLVGYVGKYYLFSPNVDGRENFLLSDAEFRTLLKQYDEVVVLEEHYTFNAMTKKLTGKTFAPGVYSVAEVLGR
;
A
#
# COMPACT_ATOMS: atom_id res chain seq x y z
N MET A 1 -23.08 -10.15 -4.11
CA MET A 1 -22.69 -9.32 -2.93
C MET A 1 -22.76 -10.07 -1.61
N ILE A 2 -23.91 -10.67 -1.23
CA ILE A 2 -24.03 -11.42 0.05
C ILE A 2 -22.99 -12.54 0.16
N GLU A 3 -22.78 -13.31 -0.91
CA GLU A 3 -21.76 -14.36 -0.95
C GLU A 3 -20.34 -13.83 -0.67
N ILE A 4 -19.95 -12.73 -1.33
CA ILE A 4 -18.65 -12.08 -1.11
C ILE A 4 -18.47 -11.70 0.36
N LEU A 5 -19.50 -11.12 0.98
CA LEU A 5 -19.48 -10.75 2.41
C LEU A 5 -19.34 -11.97 3.33
N LEU A 6 -20.04 -13.07 3.03
CA LEU A 6 -19.92 -14.32 3.79
C LEU A 6 -18.51 -14.91 3.67
N ARG A 7 -17.94 -14.92 2.46
CA ARG A 7 -16.57 -15.41 2.24
C ARG A 7 -15.53 -14.52 2.92
N PHE A 8 -15.69 -13.18 2.90
CA PHE A 8 -14.85 -12.27 3.68
C PHE A 8 -14.98 -12.51 5.18
N SER A 9 -16.17 -12.85 5.68
CA SER A 9 -16.37 -13.17 7.09
C SER A 9 -15.59 -14.43 7.48
N LEU A 10 -15.64 -15.49 6.65
CA LEU A 10 -14.83 -16.69 6.85
C LEU A 10 -13.33 -16.41 6.75
N PHE A 11 -12.91 -15.59 5.79
CA PHE A 11 -11.52 -15.13 5.67
C PHE A 11 -11.06 -14.39 6.94
N GLY A 12 -11.90 -13.51 7.49
CA GLY A 12 -11.67 -12.82 8.76
C GLY A 12 -11.55 -13.78 9.95
N LEU A 13 -12.37 -14.84 10.00
CA LEU A 13 -12.25 -15.89 11.02
C LEU A 13 -10.94 -16.67 10.89
N SER A 14 -10.49 -16.95 9.67
CA SER A 14 -9.20 -17.60 9.42
C SER A 14 -8.04 -16.74 9.93
N LEU A 15 -8.01 -15.45 9.60
CA LEU A 15 -7.04 -14.50 10.15
C LEU A 15 -7.13 -14.38 11.68
N ALA A 16 -8.33 -14.44 12.26
CA ALA A 16 -8.52 -14.42 13.71
C ALA A 16 -7.88 -15.63 14.40
N GLY A 17 -7.86 -16.80 13.75
CA GLY A 17 -7.18 -17.99 14.23
C GLY A 17 -5.67 -17.81 14.31
N TYR A 18 -5.06 -17.24 13.27
CA TYR A 18 -3.63 -16.88 13.28
C TYR A 18 -3.30 -15.78 14.29
N ALA A 19 -4.13 -14.74 14.39
CA ALA A 19 -3.95 -13.71 15.40
C ALA A 19 -3.95 -14.31 16.81
N TYR A 20 -4.86 -15.26 17.08
CA TYR A 20 -4.90 -15.98 18.35
C TYR A 20 -3.65 -16.84 18.60
N LEU A 21 -3.12 -17.53 17.58
CA LEU A 21 -1.86 -18.27 17.67
C LEU A 21 -0.72 -17.35 18.13
N PHE A 22 -0.58 -16.16 17.51
CA PHE A 22 0.45 -15.19 17.87
C PHE A 22 0.30 -14.64 19.29
N VAL A 23 -0.94 -14.39 19.74
CA VAL A 23 -1.19 -14.01 21.13
C VAL A 23 -0.80 -15.13 22.09
N ARG A 24 -1.21 -16.37 21.80
CA ARG A 24 -1.11 -17.50 22.74
C ARG A 24 0.29 -18.09 22.83
N PHE A 25 1.00 -18.22 21.72
CA PHE A 25 2.30 -18.89 21.67
C PHE A 25 3.47 -17.93 21.50
N CYS A 26 3.29 -16.86 20.71
CA CYS A 26 4.34 -15.86 20.49
C CYS A 26 4.29 -14.72 21.50
N HIS A 27 3.28 -14.70 22.38
CA HIS A 27 3.06 -13.67 23.40
C HIS A 27 2.96 -12.26 22.81
N PHE A 28 2.45 -12.14 21.58
CA PHE A 28 2.24 -10.84 20.96
C PHE A 28 1.04 -10.13 21.59
N PRO A 29 1.15 -8.82 21.88
CA PRO A 29 0.00 -8.01 22.26
C PRO A 29 -1.13 -8.10 21.22
N LYS A 30 -2.37 -8.10 21.69
CA LYS A 30 -3.57 -8.19 20.83
C LYS A 30 -3.56 -7.20 19.67
N TYR A 31 -3.10 -5.97 19.90
CA TYR A 31 -3.07 -4.91 18.88
C TYR A 31 -2.19 -5.24 17.68
N ILE A 32 -1.10 -6.01 17.85
CA ILE A 32 -0.18 -6.33 16.75
C ILE A 32 -0.38 -7.74 16.17
N SER A 33 -1.18 -8.57 16.83
CA SER A 33 -1.44 -9.94 16.39
C SER A 33 -2.11 -10.05 15.02
N TRP A 34 -2.94 -9.06 14.65
CA TRP A 34 -3.63 -9.04 13.36
C TRP A 34 -2.71 -8.72 12.20
N ILE A 35 -1.78 -7.78 12.35
CA ILE A 35 -0.80 -7.52 11.30
C ILE A 35 0.16 -8.71 11.15
N ALA A 36 0.55 -9.35 12.25
CA ALA A 36 1.30 -10.60 12.21
C ALA A 36 0.54 -11.70 11.43
N ALA A 37 -0.77 -11.83 11.66
CA ALA A 37 -1.62 -12.76 10.92
C ALA A 37 -1.72 -12.45 9.42
N CYS A 38 -1.57 -11.18 9.00
CA CYS A 38 -1.53 -10.80 7.58
C CYS A 38 -0.14 -11.00 6.96
N CYS A 39 0.94 -10.76 7.71
CA CYS A 39 2.32 -10.99 7.26
C CYS A 39 2.64 -12.48 7.05
N LEU A 40 2.07 -13.37 7.87
CA LEU A 40 2.29 -14.81 7.76
C LEU A 40 1.99 -15.38 6.36
N PRO A 41 0.78 -15.20 5.79
CA PRO A 41 0.49 -15.71 4.45
C PRO A 41 1.35 -15.05 3.37
N ILE A 42 1.77 -13.77 3.52
CA ILE A 42 2.72 -13.14 2.58
C ILE A 42 4.00 -13.96 2.51
N LEU A 43 4.62 -14.24 3.66
CA LEU A 43 5.90 -14.96 3.69
C LEU A 43 5.75 -16.42 3.27
N VAL A 44 4.73 -17.13 3.76
CA VAL A 44 4.53 -18.53 3.40
C VAL A 44 4.25 -18.67 1.91
N LEU A 45 3.35 -17.84 1.35
CA LEU A 45 3.05 -17.91 -0.07
C LEU A 45 4.21 -17.44 -0.94
N SER A 46 5.03 -16.49 -0.49
CA SER A 46 6.25 -16.10 -1.21
C SER A 46 7.19 -17.28 -1.42
N PHE A 47 7.32 -18.16 -0.42
CA PHE A 47 8.13 -19.37 -0.52
C PHE A 47 7.42 -20.45 -1.34
N VAL A 48 6.13 -20.70 -1.10
CA VAL A 48 5.35 -21.72 -1.81
C VAL A 48 5.25 -21.43 -3.31
N ALA A 49 5.27 -20.15 -3.70
CA ALA A 49 5.20 -19.74 -5.11
C ALA A 49 6.39 -20.20 -5.96
N TYR A 50 7.54 -20.53 -5.34
CA TYR A 50 8.68 -21.15 -6.02
C TYR A 50 8.47 -22.63 -6.36
N GLY A 51 7.42 -23.25 -5.83
CA GLY A 51 7.05 -24.62 -6.15
C GLY A 51 6.47 -24.77 -7.56
N PRO A 52 6.09 -26.01 -7.94
CA PRO A 52 5.43 -26.28 -9.22
C PRO A 52 4.14 -25.48 -9.43
N LYS A 53 3.74 -25.31 -10.70
CA LYS A 53 2.52 -24.61 -11.09
C LYS A 53 1.29 -25.07 -10.28
N GLY A 54 0.55 -24.10 -9.75
CA GLY A 54 -0.66 -24.33 -8.93
C GLY A 54 -0.39 -24.52 -7.43
N TRP A 55 0.87 -24.63 -6.99
CA TRP A 55 1.20 -24.73 -5.56
C TRP A 55 0.81 -23.48 -4.79
N LEU A 56 0.95 -22.30 -5.39
CA LEU A 56 0.49 -21.05 -4.78
C LEU A 56 -1.00 -21.13 -4.37
N ILE A 57 -1.84 -21.64 -5.27
CA ILE A 57 -3.29 -21.78 -5.04
C ILE A 57 -3.59 -22.82 -3.97
N ARG A 58 -2.92 -23.98 -4.00
CA ARG A 58 -3.07 -25.01 -2.98
C ARG A 58 -2.60 -24.53 -1.60
N GLY A 59 -1.46 -23.83 -1.56
CA GLY A 59 -0.90 -23.24 -0.35
C GLY A 59 -1.85 -22.22 0.28
N ALA A 60 -2.51 -21.39 -0.54
CA ALA A 60 -3.55 -20.47 -0.09
C ALA A 60 -4.71 -21.21 0.60
N TRP A 61 -5.27 -22.26 -0.01
CA TRP A 61 -6.34 -23.06 0.61
C TRP A 61 -5.91 -23.76 1.90
N VAL A 62 -4.68 -24.28 1.96
CA VAL A 62 -4.12 -24.88 3.18
C VAL A 62 -4.00 -23.86 4.29
N LEU A 63 -3.43 -22.68 4.02
CA LEU A 63 -3.34 -21.58 4.99
C LEU A 63 -4.73 -21.17 5.49
N PHE A 64 -5.69 -21.02 4.58
CA PHE A 64 -7.05 -20.67 4.96
C PHE A 64 -7.67 -21.70 5.90
N GLY A 65 -7.57 -22.99 5.56
CA GLY A 65 -8.07 -24.09 6.38
C GLY A 65 -7.40 -24.17 7.75
N LEU A 66 -6.07 -24.02 7.81
CA LEU A 66 -5.33 -23.99 9.08
C LEU A 66 -5.76 -22.82 9.97
N GLY A 67 -5.94 -21.62 9.41
CA GLY A 67 -6.44 -20.47 10.15
C GLY A 67 -7.85 -20.70 10.70
N LEU A 68 -8.75 -21.34 9.94
CA LEU A 68 -10.08 -21.71 10.42
C LEU A 68 -10.01 -22.74 11.57
N LEU A 69 -9.17 -23.77 11.45
CA LEU A 69 -8.96 -24.75 12.51
C LEU A 69 -8.44 -24.10 13.79
N LEU A 70 -7.50 -23.16 13.67
CA LEU A 70 -7.00 -22.37 14.80
C LEU A 70 -8.10 -21.49 15.43
N CYS A 71 -9.01 -20.96 14.61
CA CYS A 71 -10.16 -20.19 15.09
C CYS A 71 -11.16 -21.07 15.86
N VAL A 72 -11.46 -22.26 15.35
CA VAL A 72 -12.30 -23.25 16.06
C VAL A 72 -11.62 -23.68 17.37
N TRP A 73 -10.32 -23.93 17.34
CA TRP A 73 -9.53 -24.26 18.54
C TRP A 73 -9.57 -23.13 19.57
N ARG A 74 -9.50 -21.86 19.15
CA ARG A 74 -9.70 -20.70 20.02
C ARG A 74 -11.06 -20.77 20.70
N PHE A 75 -12.15 -20.89 19.93
CA PHE A 75 -13.49 -20.93 20.50
C PHE A 75 -13.66 -22.10 21.47
N TRP A 76 -13.04 -23.26 21.19
CA TRP A 76 -13.04 -24.40 22.10
C TRP A 76 -12.32 -24.12 23.42
N GLN A 77 -11.14 -23.47 23.38
CA GLN A 77 -10.35 -23.11 24.57
C GLN A 77 -11.04 -22.04 25.41
N GLU A 78 -11.61 -21.02 24.77
CA GLU A 78 -12.22 -19.87 25.43
C GLU A 78 -13.72 -20.05 25.73
N ARG A 79 -14.31 -21.24 25.47
CA ARG A 79 -15.77 -21.48 25.58
C ARG A 79 -16.40 -21.14 26.93
N HIS A 80 -15.63 -21.22 28.01
CA HIS A 80 -16.09 -20.89 29.37
C HIS A 80 -15.63 -19.50 29.84
N GLN A 81 -14.90 -18.76 29.00
CA GLN A 81 -14.29 -17.46 29.32
C GLN A 81 -14.84 -16.32 28.45
N VAL A 82 -15.88 -16.57 27.65
CA VAL A 82 -16.48 -15.57 26.75
C VAL A 82 -17.07 -14.43 27.56
N ARG A 83 -16.34 -13.32 27.65
CA ARG A 83 -16.85 -12.05 28.13
C ARG A 83 -17.42 -11.29 26.94
N TRP A 84 -18.74 -11.16 26.91
CA TRP A 84 -19.46 -10.37 25.92
C TRP A 84 -19.27 -8.87 26.24
N GLY A 85 -18.63 -8.14 25.33
CA GLY A 85 -18.45 -6.69 25.44
C GLY A 85 -17.17 -6.16 24.78
N LEU A 86 -17.24 -4.97 24.20
CA LEU A 86 -16.06 -4.25 23.70
C LEU A 86 -15.26 -3.73 24.89
N GLN A 87 -14.04 -4.24 25.05
CA GLN A 87 -13.12 -3.78 26.11
C GLN A 87 -12.86 -2.27 25.99
N GLU A 88 -12.79 -1.74 24.76
CA GLU A 88 -12.57 -0.33 24.47
C GLU A 88 -13.63 0.23 23.52
N PRO A 89 -14.74 0.79 24.04
CA PRO A 89 -15.84 1.29 23.20
C PRO A 89 -15.42 2.35 22.17
N ILE A 90 -14.36 3.12 22.44
CA ILE A 90 -13.85 4.12 21.49
C ILE A 90 -13.35 3.51 20.17
N LEU A 91 -12.97 2.22 20.17
CA LEU A 91 -12.60 1.51 18.94
C LEU A 91 -13.78 1.29 18.00
N LEU A 92 -15.03 1.52 18.42
CA LEU A 92 -16.18 1.55 17.53
C LEU A 92 -16.01 2.56 16.39
N TRP A 93 -15.34 3.69 16.61
CA TRP A 93 -15.02 4.65 15.55
C TRP A 93 -14.08 4.04 14.50
N PHE A 94 -13.08 3.30 14.95
CA PHE A 94 -12.14 2.61 14.07
C PHE A 94 -12.83 1.50 13.26
N TYR A 95 -13.67 0.68 13.91
CA TYR A 95 -14.43 -0.36 13.20
C TYR A 95 -15.51 0.21 12.29
N GLY A 96 -16.18 1.29 12.69
CA GLY A 96 -17.15 2.00 11.86
C GLY A 96 -16.49 2.62 10.62
N TYR A 97 -15.29 3.17 10.77
CA TYR A 97 -14.46 3.64 9.66
C TYR A 97 -14.12 2.51 8.68
N PHE A 98 -13.65 1.37 9.20
CA PHE A 98 -13.37 0.19 8.38
C PHE A 98 -14.62 -0.26 7.61
N ALA A 99 -15.73 -0.42 8.32
CA ALA A 99 -17.00 -0.84 7.72
C ALA A 99 -17.47 0.13 6.63
N LEU A 100 -17.37 1.45 6.87
CA LEU A 100 -17.73 2.47 5.89
C LEU A 100 -16.92 2.31 4.59
N PHE A 101 -15.60 2.13 4.71
CA PHE A 101 -14.73 1.97 3.55
C PHE A 101 -14.98 0.65 2.83
N VAL A 102 -15.19 -0.46 3.55
CA VAL A 102 -15.61 -1.74 2.96
C VAL A 102 -16.91 -1.57 2.16
N LEU A 103 -17.92 -0.90 2.73
CA LEU A 103 -19.21 -0.69 2.05
C LEU A 103 -19.08 0.12 0.76
N THR A 104 -18.21 1.14 0.74
CA THR A 104 -17.94 1.92 -0.46
C THR A 104 -17.14 1.12 -1.48
N LEU A 105 -16.09 0.41 -1.04
CA LEU A 105 -15.20 -0.36 -1.92
C LEU A 105 -15.88 -1.59 -2.53
N LEU A 106 -16.93 -2.15 -1.89
CA LEU A 106 -17.78 -3.18 -2.50
C LEU A 106 -18.38 -2.74 -3.85
N HIS A 107 -18.50 -1.44 -4.08
CA HIS A 107 -19.03 -0.82 -5.29
C HIS A 107 -17.95 -0.06 -6.09
N SER A 108 -16.67 -0.23 -5.73
CA SER A 108 -15.56 0.43 -6.40
C SER A 108 -14.90 -0.48 -7.44
N HIS A 109 -14.39 0.18 -8.47
CA HIS A 109 -13.66 -0.42 -9.58
C HIS A 109 -12.25 0.16 -9.67
N LEU A 110 -11.36 -0.56 -10.34
CA LEU A 110 -10.01 -0.09 -10.60
C LEU A 110 -10.04 0.99 -11.69
N THR A 111 -9.35 2.10 -11.44
CA THR A 111 -9.29 3.22 -12.42
C THR A 111 -7.88 3.68 -12.73
N HIS A 112 -6.97 3.58 -11.76
CA HIS A 112 -5.61 4.09 -11.93
C HIS A 112 -4.76 3.21 -12.87
N TYR A 113 -3.94 3.86 -13.70
CA TYR A 113 -3.00 3.24 -14.65
C TYR A 113 -2.16 2.12 -14.02
N ASP A 114 -1.50 2.39 -12.88
CA ASP A 114 -0.70 1.40 -12.13
C ASP A 114 -1.44 0.12 -11.73
N ASN A 115 -2.77 0.18 -11.53
CA ASN A 115 -3.54 -1.04 -11.25
C ASN A 115 -3.45 -1.99 -12.45
N PHE A 116 -3.57 -1.48 -13.67
CA PHE A 116 -3.57 -2.29 -14.89
C PHE A 116 -2.16 -2.57 -15.42
N SER A 117 -1.22 -1.65 -15.23
CA SER A 117 0.14 -1.88 -15.71
C SER A 117 0.92 -2.90 -14.89
N HIS A 118 0.58 -3.07 -13.60
CA HIS A 118 1.23 -4.08 -12.77
C HIS A 118 0.38 -4.65 -11.62
N TRP A 119 -0.26 -3.85 -10.75
CA TRP A 119 -0.76 -4.39 -9.47
C TRP A 119 -1.90 -5.41 -9.59
N ALA A 120 -2.96 -5.09 -10.33
CA ALA A 120 -4.07 -6.01 -10.56
C ALA A 120 -3.68 -7.10 -11.56
N THR A 121 -2.89 -6.75 -12.59
CA THR A 121 -2.44 -7.70 -13.62
C THR A 121 -1.58 -8.82 -13.02
N ILE A 122 -0.66 -8.52 -12.10
CA ILE A 122 0.11 -9.56 -11.43
C ILE A 122 -0.76 -10.40 -10.50
N VAL A 123 -1.74 -9.81 -9.80
CA VAL A 123 -2.68 -10.57 -8.98
C VAL A 123 -3.53 -11.51 -9.84
N LYS A 124 -4.02 -11.06 -11.00
CA LYS A 124 -4.75 -11.89 -11.97
C LYS A 124 -3.89 -13.03 -12.50
N PHE A 125 -2.63 -12.74 -12.82
CA PHE A 125 -1.67 -13.74 -13.25
C PHE A 125 -1.41 -14.79 -12.16
N LEU A 126 -1.15 -14.38 -10.92
CA LEU A 126 -0.93 -15.29 -9.80
C LEU A 126 -2.18 -16.12 -9.50
N TYR A 127 -3.38 -15.53 -9.61
CA TYR A 127 -4.66 -16.19 -9.41
C TYR A 127 -4.96 -17.25 -10.47
N THR A 128 -4.70 -16.95 -11.76
CA THR A 128 -4.99 -17.86 -12.88
C THR A 128 -3.90 -18.89 -13.12
N GLN A 129 -2.62 -18.47 -13.06
CA GLN A 129 -1.49 -19.33 -13.37
C GLN A 129 -0.94 -20.06 -12.15
N GLY A 130 -1.13 -19.52 -10.94
CA GLY A 130 -0.72 -20.19 -9.69
C GLY A 130 0.79 -20.40 -9.55
N GLN A 131 1.61 -19.55 -10.17
CA GLN A 131 3.07 -19.60 -10.16
C GLN A 131 3.68 -18.19 -10.25
N LEU A 132 4.97 -18.05 -9.92
CA LEU A 132 5.70 -16.81 -10.17
C LEU A 132 5.91 -16.59 -11.68
N PRO A 133 5.93 -15.32 -12.15
CA PRO A 133 6.13 -15.02 -13.57
C PRO A 133 7.57 -15.30 -14.01
N THR A 134 7.73 -15.62 -15.29
CA THR A 134 9.00 -15.88 -15.99
C THR A 134 9.08 -15.05 -17.28
N ALA A 135 10.21 -15.05 -17.99
CA ALA A 135 10.33 -14.33 -19.28
C ALA A 135 9.32 -14.78 -20.35
N ALA A 136 8.73 -15.98 -20.24
CA ALA A 136 7.68 -16.41 -21.15
C ALA A 136 6.35 -15.66 -20.92
N ASP A 137 6.15 -15.11 -19.73
CA ASP A 137 4.91 -14.46 -19.32
C ASP A 137 4.92 -12.97 -19.71
N ALA A 138 4.87 -12.70 -21.01
CA ALA A 138 4.96 -11.35 -21.59
C ALA A 138 3.85 -10.38 -21.12
N ILE A 139 2.80 -10.90 -20.48
CA ILE A 139 1.73 -10.11 -19.86
C ILE A 139 2.26 -9.26 -18.69
N ILE A 140 3.33 -9.69 -18.03
CA ILE A 140 3.94 -8.97 -16.89
C ILE A 140 5.00 -8.00 -17.40
N SER A 141 4.69 -6.70 -17.36
CA SER A 141 5.60 -5.65 -17.82
C SER A 141 6.57 -5.14 -16.74
N PHE A 142 6.20 -5.25 -15.47
CA PHE A 142 7.01 -4.78 -14.32
C PHE A 142 7.59 -5.96 -13.56
N THR A 143 8.62 -6.58 -14.14
CA THR A 143 9.14 -7.89 -13.71
C THR A 143 10.03 -7.83 -12.46
N SER A 144 10.57 -6.66 -12.10
CA SER A 144 11.41 -6.48 -10.89
C SER A 144 10.63 -6.24 -9.60
N TYR A 145 9.33 -5.94 -9.68
CA TYR A 145 8.57 -5.51 -8.51
C TYR A 145 8.31 -6.68 -7.57
N PRO A 146 8.74 -6.61 -6.29
CA PRO A 146 8.42 -7.62 -5.30
C PRO A 146 6.91 -7.81 -5.12
N LEU A 147 6.50 -9.03 -4.77
CA LEU A 147 5.09 -9.45 -4.83
C LEU A 147 4.38 -9.49 -3.47
N GLY A 148 4.93 -8.95 -2.40
CA GLY A 148 4.47 -9.13 -1.02
C GLY A 148 3.00 -8.75 -0.80
N SER A 149 2.63 -7.50 -1.12
CA SER A 149 1.22 -7.07 -1.06
C SER A 149 0.35 -7.82 -2.05
N SER A 150 0.83 -8.02 -3.28
CA SER A 150 0.13 -8.77 -4.33
C SER A 150 -0.17 -10.21 -3.93
N LEU A 151 0.71 -10.88 -3.18
CA LEU A 151 0.50 -12.23 -2.64
C LEU A 151 -0.61 -12.25 -1.60
N PHE A 152 -0.69 -11.23 -0.74
CA PHE A 152 -1.81 -11.10 0.21
C PHE A 152 -3.14 -10.85 -0.49
N VAL A 153 -3.12 -9.99 -1.52
CA VAL A 153 -4.32 -9.70 -2.32
C VAL A 153 -4.73 -10.93 -3.14
N THR A 154 -3.76 -11.68 -3.70
CA THR A 154 -4.01 -12.96 -4.38
C THR A 154 -4.59 -14.00 -3.42
N TYR A 155 -4.05 -14.10 -2.21
CA TYR A 155 -4.60 -14.98 -1.17
C TYR A 155 -6.06 -14.63 -0.88
N THR A 156 -6.38 -13.35 -0.76
CA THR A 156 -7.76 -12.88 -0.58
C THR A 156 -8.63 -13.26 -1.78
N ALA A 157 -8.16 -13.03 -3.00
CA ALA A 157 -8.89 -13.34 -4.23
C ALA A 157 -9.15 -14.85 -4.40
N ILE A 158 -8.21 -15.72 -4.03
CA ILE A 158 -8.39 -17.18 -4.08
C ILE A 158 -9.52 -17.63 -3.15
N ILE A 159 -9.58 -17.09 -1.93
CA ILE A 159 -10.55 -17.53 -0.92
C ILE A 159 -11.93 -16.87 -1.11
N VAL A 160 -11.95 -15.58 -1.42
CA VAL A 160 -13.19 -14.80 -1.54
C VAL A 160 -13.77 -14.88 -2.95
N GLY A 161 -12.94 -15.04 -3.97
CA GLY A 161 -13.30 -14.98 -5.39
C GLY A 161 -12.73 -13.72 -6.04
N TYR A 162 -12.26 -13.85 -7.28
CA TYR A 162 -11.62 -12.74 -7.98
C TYR A 162 -12.66 -11.72 -8.47
N HIS A 163 -12.59 -10.51 -7.92
CA HIS A 163 -13.27 -9.32 -8.40
C HIS A 163 -12.45 -8.08 -8.00
N GLU A 164 -12.53 -7.00 -8.76
CA GLU A 164 -11.80 -5.75 -8.48
C GLU A 164 -12.03 -5.22 -7.06
N ASN A 165 -13.30 -5.20 -6.61
CA ASN A 165 -13.67 -4.80 -5.25
C ASN A 165 -13.08 -5.73 -4.18
N VAL A 166 -12.96 -7.03 -4.45
CA VAL A 166 -12.30 -7.99 -3.54
C VAL A 166 -10.82 -7.68 -3.43
N LEU A 167 -10.15 -7.30 -4.52
CA LEU A 167 -8.74 -6.93 -4.49
C LEU A 167 -8.51 -5.69 -3.61
N LEU A 168 -9.35 -4.66 -3.81
CA LEU A 168 -9.32 -3.42 -3.05
C LEU A 168 -9.56 -3.66 -1.55
N ILE A 169 -10.57 -4.46 -1.21
CA ILE A 169 -10.88 -4.81 0.20
C ILE A 169 -9.77 -5.69 0.80
N GLY A 170 -9.15 -6.59 0.02
CA GLY A 170 -7.99 -7.37 0.46
C GLY A 170 -6.82 -6.47 0.87
N GLN A 171 -6.47 -5.49 0.04
CA GLN A 171 -5.45 -4.49 0.39
C GLN A 171 -5.88 -3.65 1.60
N LEU A 172 -7.16 -3.26 1.68
CA LEU A 172 -7.71 -2.53 2.82
C LEU A 172 -7.52 -3.29 4.14
N ILE A 173 -7.74 -4.61 4.15
CA ILE A 173 -7.54 -5.44 5.35
C ILE A 173 -6.08 -5.34 5.84
N LEU A 174 -5.10 -5.43 4.92
CA LEU A 174 -3.68 -5.30 5.28
C LEU A 174 -3.37 -3.91 5.86
N ILE A 175 -3.89 -2.85 5.24
CA ILE A 175 -3.77 -1.47 5.72
C ILE A 175 -4.39 -1.33 7.11
N PHE A 176 -5.63 -1.79 7.31
CA PHE A 176 -6.34 -1.64 8.56
C PHE A 176 -5.74 -2.46 9.70
N CYS A 177 -5.22 -3.66 9.44
CA CYS A 177 -4.46 -4.42 10.43
C CYS A 177 -3.17 -3.69 10.84
N SER A 178 -2.52 -3.00 9.89
CA SER A 178 -1.36 -2.16 10.18
C SER A 178 -1.74 -0.97 11.06
N LEU A 179 -2.80 -0.24 10.69
CA LEU A 179 -3.32 0.89 11.47
C LEU A 179 -3.80 0.47 12.86
N TYR A 180 -4.45 -0.68 13.00
CA TYR A 180 -4.90 -1.21 14.30
C TYR A 180 -3.72 -1.44 15.27
N SER A 181 -2.53 -1.73 14.75
CA SER A 181 -1.33 -1.92 15.56
C SER A 181 -0.88 -0.65 16.28
N PHE A 182 -1.29 0.54 15.82
CA PHE A 182 -0.89 1.82 16.41
C PHE A 182 -1.39 1.98 17.84
N PHE A 183 -2.53 1.36 18.17
CA PHE A 183 -3.08 1.37 19.53
C PHE A 183 -2.17 0.67 20.55
N ALA A 184 -1.17 -0.12 20.10
CA ALA A 184 -0.16 -0.71 20.96
C ALA A 184 0.76 0.33 21.65
N ILE A 185 0.80 1.57 21.15
CA ILE A 185 1.54 2.69 21.77
C ILE A 185 0.85 3.22 23.04
N ILE A 186 -0.46 2.98 23.19
CA ILE A 186 -1.25 3.46 24.32
C ILE A 186 -0.93 2.63 25.57
N ARG A 187 -0.42 3.29 26.62
CA ARG A 187 -0.15 2.64 27.92
C ARG A 187 -1.38 2.50 28.80
N ASP A 188 -2.26 3.49 28.80
CA ASP A 188 -3.44 3.53 29.66
C ASP A 188 -4.71 3.60 28.79
N PRO A 189 -5.42 2.49 28.60
CA PRO A 189 -6.61 2.44 27.77
C PRO A 189 -7.77 3.29 28.32
N LYS A 190 -7.75 3.67 29.60
CA LYS A 190 -8.77 4.54 30.20
C LYS A 190 -8.70 5.97 29.64
N ARG A 191 -7.57 6.37 29.04
CA ARG A 191 -7.35 7.73 28.50
C ARG A 191 -7.68 7.81 27.02
N LYS A 192 -8.94 8.15 26.74
CA LYS A 192 -9.54 8.25 25.40
C LYS A 192 -8.91 9.29 24.46
N LEU A 193 -8.30 10.38 24.98
CA LEU A 193 -7.57 11.35 24.15
C LEU A 193 -6.49 10.70 23.27
N ALA A 194 -5.77 9.69 23.78
CA ALA A 194 -4.74 9.01 22.99
C ALA A 194 -5.32 8.24 21.79
N PHE A 195 -6.48 7.62 21.97
CA PHE A 195 -7.21 6.97 20.89
C PHE A 195 -7.71 8.00 19.88
N ALA A 196 -8.26 9.13 20.35
CA ALA A 196 -8.73 10.20 19.47
C ALA A 196 -7.60 10.81 18.64
N LEU A 197 -6.41 10.99 19.22
CA LEU A 197 -5.21 11.45 18.49
C LEU A 197 -4.78 10.47 17.40
N ILE A 198 -4.69 9.18 17.74
CA ILE A 198 -4.35 8.14 16.76
C ILE A 198 -5.39 8.09 15.64
N PHE A 199 -6.68 8.13 15.97
CA PHE A 199 -7.76 8.12 14.99
C PHE A 199 -7.76 9.37 14.10
N THR A 200 -7.49 10.55 14.67
CA THR A 200 -7.36 11.80 13.90
C THR A 200 -6.17 11.73 12.95
N SER A 201 -5.04 11.18 13.40
CA SER A 201 -3.87 10.96 12.53
C SER A 201 -4.19 10.06 11.35
N MET A 202 -4.90 8.95 11.57
CA MET A 202 -5.36 8.06 10.49
C MET A 202 -6.29 8.79 9.51
N ALA A 203 -7.17 9.66 10.00
CA ALA A 203 -8.03 10.46 9.14
C ALA A 203 -7.23 11.49 8.33
N VAL A 204 -6.21 12.11 8.93
CA VAL A 204 -5.29 13.04 8.27
C VAL A 204 -4.42 12.33 7.23
N PHE A 205 -4.06 11.06 7.43
CA PHE A 205 -3.35 10.29 6.41
C PHE A 205 -4.10 10.26 5.09
N ASN A 206 -5.44 10.14 5.11
CA ASN A 206 -6.24 10.12 3.89
C ASN A 206 -6.09 11.41 3.06
N TYR A 207 -6.00 12.57 3.72
CA TYR A 207 -5.75 13.84 3.04
C TYR A 207 -4.39 13.84 2.31
N PHE A 208 -3.33 13.42 3.01
CA PHE A 208 -1.98 13.33 2.40
C PHE A 208 -1.81 12.15 1.45
N ASN A 209 -2.74 11.18 1.47
CA ASN A 209 -2.78 10.03 0.57
C ASN A 209 -3.62 10.29 -0.70
N ILE A 210 -4.06 11.53 -0.97
CA ILE A 210 -5.01 11.81 -2.08
C ILE A 210 -4.49 11.42 -3.47
N ALA A 211 -3.17 11.37 -3.67
CA ALA A 211 -2.54 10.94 -4.92
C ALA A 211 -2.61 9.41 -5.17
N ILE A 212 -2.86 8.63 -4.10
CA ILE A 212 -2.94 7.17 -4.15
C ILE A 212 -4.38 6.73 -3.89
N ARG A 213 -5.04 7.33 -2.90
CA ARG A 213 -6.38 6.99 -2.37
C ARG A 213 -6.51 5.54 -1.90
N MET A 214 -7.64 5.23 -1.28
CA MET A 214 -7.91 3.88 -0.74
C MET A 214 -8.59 2.94 -1.75
N ASN A 215 -9.02 3.47 -2.90
CA ASN A 215 -9.64 2.71 -3.99
C ASN A 215 -8.64 2.31 -5.10
N ASN A 216 -7.37 2.13 -4.74
CA ASN A 216 -6.33 1.64 -5.65
C ASN A 216 -5.43 0.61 -4.96
N LEU A 217 -4.69 -0.17 -5.77
CA LEU A 217 -3.76 -1.22 -5.32
C LEU A 217 -2.30 -0.75 -5.21
N LEU A 218 -2.08 0.56 -5.27
CA LEU A 218 -0.74 1.12 -5.14
C LEU A 218 -0.18 0.85 -3.73
N VAL A 219 1.09 0.47 -3.68
CA VAL A 219 1.73 -0.01 -2.45
C VAL A 219 2.43 1.09 -1.65
N ASP A 220 2.55 2.28 -2.21
CA ASP A 220 3.25 3.43 -1.61
C ASP A 220 2.67 3.79 -0.23
N PHE A 221 1.35 3.66 -0.03
CA PHE A 221 0.71 3.84 1.28
C PHE A 221 1.00 2.70 2.27
N ILE A 222 1.24 1.47 1.77
CA ILE A 222 1.48 0.27 2.59
C ILE A 222 2.84 0.35 3.29
N LEU A 223 3.87 0.85 2.60
CA LEU A 223 5.24 0.98 3.11
C LEU A 223 5.31 1.72 4.46
N PRO A 224 4.82 2.97 4.60
CA PRO A 224 4.89 3.69 5.86
C PRO A 224 4.01 3.08 6.94
N VAL A 225 2.79 2.60 6.62
CA VAL A 225 1.90 2.05 7.66
C VAL A 225 2.38 0.70 8.20
N LEU A 226 3.00 -0.15 7.37
CA LEU A 226 3.67 -1.38 7.84
C LEU A 226 4.86 -1.06 8.74
N THR A 227 5.63 -0.02 8.40
CA THR A 227 6.78 0.42 9.19
C THR A 227 6.34 0.94 10.56
N LEU A 228 5.29 1.76 10.58
CA LEU A 228 4.67 2.26 11.81
C LEU A 228 4.06 1.13 12.65
N ALA A 229 3.43 0.14 12.02
CA ALA A 229 2.95 -1.05 12.71
C ALA A 229 4.11 -1.84 13.34
N GLY A 230 5.23 -1.96 12.62
CA GLY A 230 6.47 -2.55 13.12
C GLY A 230 7.02 -1.82 14.34
N ILE A 231 7.14 -0.50 14.26
CA ILE A 231 7.59 0.36 15.37
C ILE A 231 6.64 0.23 16.57
N ALA A 232 5.33 0.28 16.35
CA ALA A 232 4.34 0.12 17.42
C ALA A 232 4.43 -1.24 18.11
N GLY A 233 4.64 -2.31 17.34
CA GLY A 233 4.82 -3.66 17.89
C GLY A 233 6.13 -3.84 18.64
N LEU A 234 7.25 -3.35 18.11
CA LEU A 234 8.54 -3.37 18.81
C LEU A 234 8.50 -2.55 20.10
N PHE A 235 7.80 -1.41 20.08
CA PHE A 235 7.55 -0.63 21.29
C PHE A 235 6.77 -1.43 22.33
N ALA A 236 5.72 -2.14 21.93
CA ALA A 236 4.88 -2.92 22.83
C ALA A 236 5.58 -4.19 23.35
N LEU A 237 6.50 -4.74 22.56
CA LEU A 237 7.32 -5.91 22.90
C LEU A 237 8.63 -5.56 23.59
N LYS A 238 8.94 -4.26 23.79
CA LYS A 238 10.20 -3.82 24.38
C LYS A 238 10.48 -4.52 25.72
N GLY A 239 11.71 -5.00 25.88
CA GLY A 239 12.11 -5.84 27.01
C GLY A 239 11.93 -7.34 26.80
N ASN A 240 11.08 -7.76 25.85
CA ASN A 240 10.90 -9.17 25.46
C ASN A 240 11.63 -9.44 24.15
N VAL A 241 12.89 -9.90 24.26
CA VAL A 241 13.83 -10.02 23.14
C VAL A 241 13.34 -10.97 22.06
N LEU A 242 13.00 -12.21 22.43
CA LEU A 242 12.60 -13.23 21.47
C LEU A 242 11.31 -12.87 20.71
N PRO A 243 10.21 -12.44 21.39
CA PRO A 243 9.05 -11.90 20.68
C PRO A 243 9.37 -10.71 19.78
N SER A 244 10.24 -9.78 20.21
CA SER A 244 10.63 -8.62 19.40
C SER A 244 11.33 -9.04 18.10
N ILE A 245 12.26 -10.00 18.18
CA ILE A 245 12.95 -10.55 17.00
C ILE A 245 11.96 -11.29 16.10
N GLY A 246 11.13 -12.17 16.66
CA GLY A 246 10.14 -12.94 15.88
C GLY A 246 9.15 -12.03 15.15
N PHE A 247 8.66 -10.98 15.83
CA PHE A 247 7.78 -9.99 15.22
C PHE A 247 8.50 -9.17 14.15
N PHE A 248 9.73 -8.72 14.42
CA PHE A 248 10.55 -8.00 13.43
C PHE A 248 10.80 -8.83 12.17
N LEU A 249 11.19 -10.09 12.31
CA LEU A 249 11.42 -10.98 11.16
C LEU A 249 10.16 -11.11 10.30
N LEU A 250 9.02 -11.28 10.94
CA LEU A 250 7.74 -11.44 10.26
C LEU A 250 7.34 -10.18 9.48
N ILE A 251 7.35 -9.01 10.13
CA ILE A 251 6.91 -7.76 9.51
C ILE A 251 7.96 -7.14 8.59
N GLY A 252 9.25 -7.21 8.97
CA GLY A 252 10.37 -6.69 8.20
C GLY A 252 10.56 -7.43 6.88
N ALA A 253 10.48 -8.76 6.90
CA ALA A 253 10.54 -9.54 5.67
C ALA A 253 9.34 -9.31 4.75
N SER A 254 8.14 -9.12 5.34
CA SER A 254 6.95 -8.79 4.56
C SER A 254 7.06 -7.40 3.94
N LEU A 255 7.58 -6.42 4.68
CA LEU A 255 7.81 -5.05 4.24
C LEU A 255 8.78 -5.01 3.05
N ASP A 256 9.89 -5.72 3.13
CA ASP A 256 10.91 -5.75 2.06
C ASP A 256 10.38 -6.37 0.77
N LEU A 257 9.41 -7.28 0.88
CA LEU A 257 8.68 -7.85 -0.25
C LEU A 257 7.61 -6.92 -0.85
N VAL A 258 7.32 -5.74 -0.30
CA VAL A 258 6.29 -4.85 -0.85
C VAL A 258 6.80 -4.07 -2.07
N LYS A 259 8.02 -3.55 -2.01
CA LYS A 259 8.63 -2.72 -3.07
C LYS A 259 10.13 -2.64 -2.85
N ASN A 260 10.95 -2.50 -3.90
CA ASN A 260 12.41 -2.37 -3.74
C ASN A 260 12.83 -1.16 -2.88
N SER A 261 12.02 -0.09 -2.86
CA SER A 261 12.25 1.09 -2.00
C SER A 261 11.95 0.84 -0.51
N ALA A 262 11.38 -0.32 -0.15
CA ALA A 262 11.11 -0.72 1.22
C ALA A 262 12.39 -0.83 2.07
N VAL A 263 13.56 -1.03 1.45
CA VAL A 263 14.85 -1.08 2.16
C VAL A 263 15.05 0.15 3.06
N PHE A 264 14.68 1.36 2.61
CA PHE A 264 14.77 2.57 3.44
C PHE A 264 13.93 2.46 4.72
N PHE A 265 12.70 1.97 4.58
CA PHE A 265 11.77 1.77 5.68
C PHE A 265 12.21 0.63 6.62
N LEU A 266 12.78 -0.44 6.06
CA LEU A 266 13.37 -1.54 6.81
C LEU A 266 14.56 -1.08 7.64
N LEU A 267 15.40 -0.17 7.12
CA LEU A 267 16.51 0.41 7.88
C LEU A 267 16.04 1.21 9.08
N ILE A 268 14.95 1.98 8.96
CA ILE A 268 14.34 2.69 10.08
C ILE A 268 13.82 1.69 11.13
N LEU A 269 13.08 0.67 10.69
CA LEU A 269 12.53 -0.34 11.58
C LEU A 269 13.64 -1.16 12.28
N GLY A 270 14.67 -1.57 11.53
CA GLY A 270 15.84 -2.29 12.02
C GLY A 270 16.66 -1.46 13.00
N GLY A 271 16.87 -0.17 12.70
CA GLY A 271 17.47 0.77 13.63
C GLY A 271 16.70 0.84 14.96
N TYR A 272 15.36 0.88 14.90
CA TYR A 272 14.54 0.86 16.09
C TYR A 272 14.59 -0.48 16.86
N LEU A 273 14.67 -1.62 16.16
CA LEU A 273 14.93 -2.92 16.79
C LEU A 273 16.24 -2.89 17.58
N LEU A 274 17.32 -2.39 16.98
CA LEU A 274 18.63 -2.29 17.63
C LEU A 274 18.55 -1.42 18.89
N VAL A 275 17.82 -0.30 18.87
CA VAL A 275 17.55 0.51 20.06
C VAL A 275 16.82 -0.29 21.13
N CYS A 276 15.77 -1.03 20.78
CA CYS A 276 15.01 -1.84 21.73
C CYS A 276 15.87 -2.94 22.38
N LEU A 277 16.69 -3.62 21.58
CA LEU A 277 17.60 -4.68 22.04
C LEU A 277 18.74 -4.13 22.92
N TRP A 278 19.28 -2.97 22.56
CA TRP A 278 20.26 -2.25 23.37
C TRP A 278 19.69 -1.88 24.74
N GLN A 279 18.48 -1.33 24.78
CA GLN A 279 17.80 -0.93 26.01
C GLN A 279 17.38 -2.11 26.89
N ALA A 280 17.12 -3.29 26.28
CA ALA A 280 16.81 -4.52 27.02
C ALA A 280 18.03 -5.09 27.77
N SER A 281 19.25 -4.64 27.46
CA SER A 281 20.50 -5.17 28.03
C SER A 281 21.22 -4.17 28.93
N VAL A 282 21.67 -4.63 30.10
CA VAL A 282 22.35 -3.79 31.10
C VAL A 282 23.86 -3.78 30.89
N ARG A 283 24.48 -4.96 30.72
CA ARG A 283 25.94 -5.10 30.63
C ARG A 283 26.45 -4.86 29.22
N TRP A 284 27.61 -4.22 29.08
CA TRP A 284 28.21 -3.89 27.78
C TRP A 284 28.41 -5.10 26.86
N ARG A 285 28.94 -6.23 27.38
CA ARG A 285 29.11 -7.46 26.59
C ARG A 285 27.78 -8.02 26.07
N GLN A 286 26.71 -7.95 26.87
CA GLN A 286 25.38 -8.37 26.46
C GLN A 286 24.82 -7.43 25.39
N ARG A 287 25.04 -6.12 25.53
CA ARG A 287 24.66 -5.14 24.50
C ARG A 287 25.31 -5.44 23.15
N LEU A 288 26.61 -5.70 23.12
CA LEU A 288 27.30 -6.11 21.88
C LEU A 288 26.70 -7.39 21.28
N GLY A 289 26.46 -8.42 22.11
CA GLY A 289 25.81 -9.64 21.66
C GLY A 289 24.42 -9.39 21.07
N MET A 290 23.61 -8.54 21.71
CA MET A 290 22.30 -8.15 21.21
C MET A 290 22.34 -7.34 19.92
N MET A 291 23.35 -6.50 19.72
CA MET A 291 23.55 -5.81 18.46
C MET A 291 23.85 -6.79 17.33
N ILE A 292 24.69 -7.81 17.58
CA ILE A 292 24.97 -8.88 16.61
C ILE A 292 23.68 -9.64 16.28
N VAL A 293 22.90 -10.02 17.29
CA VAL A 293 21.60 -10.70 17.10
C VAL A 293 20.63 -9.82 16.29
N GLY A 294 20.57 -8.51 16.59
CA GLY A 294 19.73 -7.58 15.85
C GLY A 294 20.17 -7.40 14.40
N LEU A 295 21.47 -7.27 14.14
CA LEU A 295 22.02 -7.23 12.78
C LEU A 295 21.76 -8.52 12.01
N ALA A 296 21.89 -9.67 12.68
CA ALA A 296 21.54 -10.97 12.09
C ALA A 296 20.04 -11.05 11.77
N ALA A 297 19.17 -10.53 12.64
CA ALA A 297 17.72 -10.47 12.38
C ALA A 297 17.40 -9.56 11.18
N ILE A 298 18.07 -8.40 11.07
CA ILE A 298 17.95 -7.51 9.89
C ILE A 298 18.39 -8.26 8.63
N GLY A 299 19.57 -8.88 8.62
CA GLY A 299 20.04 -9.66 7.48
C GLY A 299 19.10 -10.81 7.11
N LEU A 300 18.56 -11.52 8.11
CA LEU A 300 17.61 -12.61 7.90
C LEU A 300 16.27 -12.11 7.32
N SER A 301 15.82 -10.93 7.70
CA SER A 301 14.58 -10.34 7.17
C SER A 301 14.65 -10.01 5.69
N VAL A 302 15.86 -9.79 5.13
CA VAL A 302 16.06 -9.47 3.71
C VAL A 302 16.11 -10.74 2.83
N LEU A 303 16.20 -11.95 3.41
CA LEU A 303 16.32 -13.19 2.64
C LEU A 303 15.20 -13.38 1.60
N PRO A 304 13.90 -13.16 1.90
CA PRO A 304 12.86 -13.32 0.90
C PRO A 304 13.00 -12.37 -0.29
N ALA A 305 13.43 -11.12 -0.04
CA ALA A 305 13.72 -10.18 -1.12
C ALA A 305 14.96 -10.58 -1.94
N ILE A 306 15.98 -11.18 -1.30
CA ILE A 306 17.12 -11.76 -2.03
C ILE A 306 16.66 -12.89 -2.93
N LEU A 307 15.83 -13.81 -2.44
CA LEU A 307 15.25 -14.90 -3.24
C LEU A 307 14.45 -14.35 -4.43
N TRP A 308 13.68 -13.28 -4.22
CA TRP A 308 12.96 -12.59 -5.29
C TRP A 308 13.93 -12.01 -6.32
N ASN A 309 14.97 -11.28 -5.90
CA ASN A 309 15.94 -10.71 -6.83
C ASN A 309 16.73 -11.79 -7.60
N LEU A 310 17.04 -12.93 -6.98
CA LEU A 310 17.65 -14.08 -7.65
C LEU A 310 16.72 -14.67 -8.71
N HIS A 311 15.42 -14.80 -8.40
CA HIS A 311 14.40 -15.21 -9.36
C HIS A 311 14.34 -14.27 -10.55
N VAL A 312 14.30 -12.96 -10.29
CA VAL A 312 14.24 -11.95 -11.34
C VAL A 312 15.45 -12.06 -12.26
N LYS A 313 16.66 -12.12 -11.68
CA LYS A 313 17.91 -12.24 -12.44
C LYS A 313 18.00 -13.53 -13.26
N ALA A 314 17.46 -14.63 -12.74
CA ALA A 314 17.49 -15.92 -13.44
C ALA A 314 16.48 -15.98 -14.60
N ASN A 315 15.35 -15.28 -14.50
CA ASN A 315 14.23 -15.43 -15.42
C ASN A 315 14.02 -14.25 -16.36
N PHE A 316 14.58 -13.07 -16.09
CA PHE A 316 14.35 -11.87 -16.91
C PHE A 316 15.69 -11.25 -17.36
N PRO A 317 16.00 -11.26 -18.67
CA PRO A 317 17.27 -10.72 -19.19
C PRO A 317 17.32 -9.18 -19.21
N LYS A 318 16.17 -8.50 -19.18
CA LYS A 318 16.04 -7.05 -19.02
C LYS A 318 14.83 -6.77 -18.13
N SER A 319 14.96 -5.87 -17.16
CA SER A 319 13.85 -5.43 -16.32
C SER A 319 13.74 -3.91 -16.31
N LYS A 320 12.52 -3.39 -16.43
CA LYS A 320 12.24 -1.98 -16.10
C LYS A 320 12.55 -1.77 -14.60
N HIS A 321 13.21 -0.66 -14.26
CA HIS A 321 13.67 -0.36 -12.89
C HIS A 321 14.60 -1.43 -12.26
N GLU A 322 15.44 -2.08 -13.07
CA GLU A 322 16.49 -2.95 -12.55
C GLU A 322 17.43 -2.17 -11.62
N VAL A 323 17.67 -2.70 -10.42
CA VAL A 323 18.63 -2.13 -9.47
C VAL A 323 20.04 -2.56 -9.88
N SER A 324 20.59 -1.95 -10.93
CA SER A 324 21.94 -2.25 -11.44
C SER A 324 22.77 -0.99 -11.69
N VAL A 325 24.04 -1.03 -11.29
CA VAL A 325 24.99 0.08 -11.47
C VAL A 325 25.16 0.44 -12.94
N THR A 326 25.09 -0.56 -13.83
CA THR A 326 25.20 -0.36 -15.29
C THR A 326 24.00 0.41 -15.83
N ALA A 327 22.78 0.05 -15.44
CA ALA A 327 21.57 0.78 -15.85
C ALA A 327 21.59 2.23 -15.34
N TYR A 328 22.00 2.44 -14.09
CA TYR A 328 22.11 3.79 -13.53
C TYR A 328 23.16 4.66 -14.26
N LYS A 329 24.31 4.08 -14.63
CA LYS A 329 25.33 4.80 -15.41
C LYS A 329 24.82 5.19 -16.79
N GLN A 330 24.07 4.32 -17.45
CA GLN A 330 23.51 4.60 -18.77
C GLN A 330 22.50 5.75 -18.71
N ILE A 331 21.50 5.65 -17.83
CA ILE A 331 20.44 6.65 -17.67
C ILE A 331 20.99 8.01 -17.20
N PHE A 332 22.02 7.99 -16.35
CA PHE A 332 22.68 9.22 -15.92
C PHE A 332 23.53 9.82 -17.04
N GLY A 333 24.23 9.00 -17.83
CA GLY A 333 25.06 9.44 -18.95
C GLY A 333 24.28 10.08 -20.10
N GLU A 334 22.97 9.81 -20.20
CA GLU A 334 22.06 10.46 -21.15
C GLU A 334 21.68 11.90 -20.75
N LYS A 335 22.03 12.35 -19.54
CA LYS A 335 21.71 13.69 -19.02
C LYS A 335 22.95 14.59 -19.04
N ASP A 336 22.88 15.70 -19.76
CA ASP A 336 23.92 16.73 -19.72
C ASP A 336 23.79 17.64 -18.48
N SER A 337 24.74 18.56 -18.30
CA SER A 337 24.74 19.48 -17.15
C SER A 337 23.51 20.39 -17.10
N GLN A 338 22.93 20.73 -18.25
CA GLN A 338 21.75 21.59 -18.32
C GLN A 338 20.49 20.83 -17.86
N ILE A 339 20.31 19.59 -18.30
CA ILE A 339 19.22 18.71 -17.87
C ILE A 339 19.32 18.45 -16.37
N LEU A 340 20.52 18.17 -15.86
CA LEU A 340 20.73 17.96 -14.42
C LEU A 340 20.34 19.19 -13.60
N GLN A 341 20.69 20.39 -14.08
CA GLN A 341 20.30 21.63 -13.42
C GLN A 341 18.78 21.85 -13.47
N GLN A 342 18.13 21.59 -14.62
CA GLN A 342 16.67 21.69 -14.73
C GLN A 342 15.94 20.75 -13.77
N ILE A 343 16.37 19.48 -13.68
CA ILE A 343 15.80 18.52 -12.72
C ILE A 343 15.99 19.03 -11.28
N THR A 344 17.17 19.57 -10.98
CA THR A 344 17.47 20.13 -9.65
C THR A 344 16.56 21.31 -9.32
N ASP A 345 16.40 22.26 -10.24
CA ASP A 345 15.60 23.45 -10.05
C ASP A 345 14.12 23.11 -9.85
N VAL A 346 13.57 22.21 -10.69
CA VAL A 346 12.19 21.76 -10.58
C VAL A 346 11.98 20.97 -9.27
N PHE A 347 12.93 20.12 -8.88
CA PHE A 347 12.88 19.39 -7.62
C PHE A 347 12.88 20.36 -6.42
N VAL A 348 13.88 21.25 -6.32
CA VAL A 348 14.00 22.20 -5.21
C VAL A 348 12.78 23.12 -5.12
N LYS A 349 12.28 23.61 -6.26
CA LYS A 349 11.05 24.39 -6.32
C LYS A 349 9.87 23.61 -5.75
N THR A 350 9.69 22.36 -6.17
CA THR A 350 8.55 21.53 -5.74
C THR A 350 8.56 21.26 -4.23
N ILE A 351 9.73 20.98 -3.63
CA ILE A 351 9.84 20.65 -2.20
C ILE A 351 9.80 21.89 -1.28
N THR A 352 10.02 23.08 -1.84
CA THR A 352 9.96 24.36 -1.09
C THR A 352 8.64 25.09 -1.29
N ASP A 353 7.85 24.70 -2.29
CA ASP A 353 6.53 25.27 -2.54
C ASP A 353 5.51 24.80 -1.48
N VAL A 354 4.87 25.77 -0.83
CA VAL A 354 3.84 25.56 0.21
C VAL A 354 2.52 25.07 -0.40
N ALA A 355 2.31 25.27 -1.71
CA ALA A 355 1.17 24.71 -2.42
C ALA A 355 1.25 23.18 -2.53
N THR A 356 2.46 22.61 -2.52
CA THR A 356 2.67 21.16 -2.58
C THR A 356 2.17 20.48 -1.32
N ILE A 357 1.30 19.47 -1.48
CA ILE A 357 0.66 18.74 -0.38
C ILE A 357 1.69 18.12 0.57
N SER A 358 2.81 17.59 0.04
CA SER A 358 3.87 17.04 0.88
C SER A 358 4.51 18.10 1.78
N THR A 359 4.77 19.30 1.25
CA THR A 359 5.35 20.43 2.00
C THR A 359 4.40 20.88 3.10
N GLN A 360 3.09 20.93 2.83
CA GLN A 360 2.08 21.22 3.85
C GLN A 360 2.10 20.20 4.99
N GLY A 361 2.28 18.91 4.66
CA GLY A 361 2.39 17.84 5.66
C GLY A 361 3.63 17.98 6.54
N ILE A 362 4.77 18.33 5.95
CA ILE A 362 6.01 18.61 6.68
C ILE A 362 5.82 19.82 7.59
N LEU A 363 5.28 20.94 7.07
CA LEU A 363 5.01 22.14 7.86
C LEU A 363 4.05 21.87 9.03
N LEU A 364 3.01 21.04 8.81
CA LEU A 364 2.09 20.63 9.87
C LEU A 364 2.84 19.91 11.01
N ILE A 365 3.78 19.02 10.70
CA ILE A 365 4.63 18.34 11.69
C ILE A 365 5.49 19.36 12.43
N GLN A 366 6.15 20.28 11.71
CA GLN A 366 6.98 21.33 12.33
C GLN A 366 6.16 22.15 13.32
N VAL A 367 4.98 22.63 12.90
CA VAL A 367 4.11 23.46 13.74
C VAL A 367 3.65 22.70 14.99
N ILE A 368 3.22 21.45 14.85
CA ILE A 368 2.71 20.66 15.98
C ILE A 368 3.82 20.34 16.98
N LEU A 369 4.98 19.83 16.54
CA LEU A 369 6.03 19.40 17.46
C LEU A 369 6.80 20.58 18.05
N LEU A 370 7.11 21.61 17.26
CA LEU A 370 7.77 22.81 17.77
C LEU A 370 6.84 23.58 18.70
N GLY A 371 5.55 23.73 18.32
CA GLY A 371 4.53 24.34 19.18
C GLY A 371 4.35 23.58 20.49
N SER A 372 4.28 22.25 20.44
CA SER A 372 4.20 21.40 21.64
C SER A 372 5.44 21.50 22.51
N TRP A 373 6.63 21.53 21.91
CA TRP A 373 7.90 21.74 22.62
C TRP A 373 7.90 23.08 23.36
N LEU A 374 7.58 24.18 22.67
CA LEU A 374 7.51 25.54 23.23
C LEU A 374 6.49 25.62 24.37
N PHE A 375 5.28 25.12 24.14
CA PHE A 375 4.19 25.13 25.12
C PHE A 375 4.59 24.39 26.39
N VAL A 376 5.10 23.16 26.26
CA VAL A 376 5.48 22.36 27.43
C VAL A 376 6.69 22.94 28.14
N ARG A 377 7.65 23.50 27.40
CA ARG A 377 8.88 24.08 27.96
C ARG A 377 8.63 25.38 28.70
N PHE A 378 7.87 26.31 28.12
CA PHE A 378 7.72 27.67 28.63
C PHE A 378 6.43 27.89 29.42
N ILE A 379 5.32 27.30 29.00
CA ILE A 379 4.02 27.46 29.68
C ILE A 379 3.88 26.44 30.81
N MET A 380 4.09 25.15 30.52
CA MET A 380 4.02 24.11 31.56
C MET A 380 5.28 24.01 32.42
N LYS A 381 6.37 24.70 32.04
CA LYS A 381 7.68 24.71 32.72
C LYS A 381 8.26 23.30 32.93
N LYS A 382 7.99 22.36 32.00
CA LYS A 382 8.47 20.97 32.05
C LYS A 382 9.49 20.69 30.94
N ARG A 383 10.40 19.74 31.18
CA ARG A 383 11.28 19.20 30.14
C ARG A 383 10.50 18.20 29.30
N ASN A 384 10.74 18.20 27.98
CA ASN A 384 10.10 17.29 27.04
C ASN A 384 11.06 16.98 25.87
N PRO A 385 10.88 15.83 25.18
CA PRO A 385 11.75 15.42 24.10
C PRO A 385 11.35 15.94 22.70
N PHE A 386 10.24 16.69 22.57
CA PHE A 386 9.63 16.98 21.26
C PHE A 386 10.57 17.64 20.24
N LEU A 387 11.51 18.49 20.67
CA LEU A 387 12.51 19.06 19.75
C LEU A 387 13.49 18.01 19.21
N LYS A 388 13.91 17.05 20.03
CA LYS A 388 14.79 15.96 19.57
C LYS A 388 14.05 15.00 18.63
N GLU A 389 12.77 14.76 18.93
CA GLU A 389 11.88 13.94 18.10
C GLU A 389 11.60 14.61 16.75
N LEU A 390 11.45 15.94 16.73
CA LEU A 390 11.36 16.75 15.52
C LEU A 390 12.62 16.62 14.66
N LEU A 391 13.81 16.83 15.25
CA LEU A 391 15.08 16.69 14.54
C LEU A 391 15.31 15.28 13.98
N LEU A 392 14.84 14.24 14.68
CA LEU A 392 14.87 12.86 14.17
C LEU A 392 13.97 12.71 12.94
N ILE A 393 12.75 13.23 12.99
CA ILE A 393 11.82 13.20 11.86
C ILE A 393 12.38 13.98 10.67
N ASP A 394 12.92 15.18 10.89
CA ASP A 394 13.56 16.00 9.85
C ASP A 394 14.73 15.26 9.19
N GLY A 395 15.56 14.57 9.98
CA GLY A 395 16.65 13.73 9.46
C GLY A 395 16.15 12.57 8.59
N ILE A 396 15.06 11.92 9.00
CA ILE A 396 14.41 10.85 8.23
C ILE A 396 13.84 11.40 6.90
N ILE A 397 13.12 12.52 6.95
CA ILE A 397 12.56 13.17 5.75
C ILE A 397 13.67 13.59 4.80
N GLY A 398 14.71 14.26 5.30
CA GLY A 398 15.86 14.70 4.51
C GLY A 398 16.56 13.52 3.83
N GLY A 399 16.82 12.43 4.58
CA GLY A 399 17.40 11.21 4.02
C GLY A 399 16.56 10.58 2.91
N TYR A 400 15.23 10.58 3.06
CA TYR A 400 14.34 10.04 2.03
C TYR A 400 14.25 10.92 0.79
N TYR A 401 14.15 12.24 0.96
CA TYR A 401 14.12 13.20 -0.14
C TYR A 401 15.42 13.19 -0.95
N LEU A 402 16.57 13.00 -0.30
CA LEU A 402 17.83 12.73 -0.98
C LEU A 402 17.76 11.46 -1.85
N GLY A 403 17.07 10.42 -1.37
CA GLY A 403 16.82 9.19 -2.14
C GLY A 403 15.92 9.42 -3.35
N ILE A 404 14.81 10.15 -3.19
CA ILE A 404 13.92 10.53 -4.31
C ILE A 404 14.71 11.34 -5.35
N TYR A 405 15.48 12.33 -4.88
CA TYR A 405 16.29 13.17 -5.74
C TYR A 405 17.31 12.33 -6.54
N ALA A 406 18.04 11.43 -5.86
CA ALA A 406 18.95 10.50 -6.51
C ALA A 406 18.24 9.62 -7.56
N MET A 407 17.03 9.14 -7.28
CA MET A 407 16.25 8.37 -8.25
C MET A 407 15.97 9.18 -9.53
N PHE A 408 15.57 10.46 -9.42
CA PHE A 408 15.34 11.30 -10.59
C PHE A 408 16.60 11.55 -11.41
N LEU A 409 17.76 11.66 -10.76
CA LEU A 409 19.03 11.83 -11.45
C LEU A 409 19.49 10.52 -12.12
N PHE A 410 19.54 9.43 -11.37
CA PHE A 410 20.27 8.21 -11.75
C PHE A 410 19.40 7.10 -12.34
N SER A 411 18.09 7.08 -12.06
CA SER A 411 17.22 5.94 -12.39
C SER A 411 16.00 6.28 -13.23
N MET A 412 15.64 7.56 -13.34
CA MET A 412 14.46 8.02 -14.07
C MET A 412 14.84 8.48 -15.49
N PRO A 413 14.10 8.08 -16.54
CA PRO A 413 14.26 8.65 -17.88
C PRO A 413 14.10 10.17 -17.88
N THR A 414 14.74 10.87 -18.81
CA THR A 414 14.81 12.34 -18.84
C THR A 414 13.43 13.00 -18.83
N ASP A 415 12.50 12.56 -19.69
CA ASP A 415 11.16 13.16 -19.78
C ASP A 415 10.35 12.98 -18.49
N GLU A 416 10.44 11.79 -17.89
CA GLU A 416 9.78 11.49 -16.62
C GLU A 416 10.44 12.26 -15.45
N ALA A 417 11.75 12.52 -15.52
CA ALA A 417 12.48 13.26 -14.49
C ALA A 417 12.19 14.77 -14.53
N LEU A 418 12.12 15.36 -15.72
CA LEU A 418 11.80 16.78 -15.91
C LEU A 418 10.36 17.11 -15.48
N SER A 419 9.45 16.13 -15.56
CA SER A 419 8.07 16.25 -15.08
C SER A 419 7.87 15.80 -13.63
N LEU A 420 8.93 15.35 -12.94
CA LEU A 420 8.88 14.75 -11.61
C LEU A 420 7.79 13.66 -11.49
N ALA A 421 7.67 12.79 -12.51
CA ALA A 421 6.56 11.85 -12.59
C ALA A 421 6.47 10.97 -11.33
N GLY A 422 5.28 10.95 -10.73
CA GLY A 422 5.01 10.19 -9.51
C GLY A 422 5.56 10.79 -8.21
N PHE A 423 6.18 11.99 -8.22
CA PHE A 423 6.73 12.64 -7.02
C PHE A 423 5.75 12.69 -5.86
N ASP A 424 4.50 13.09 -6.10
CA ASP A 424 3.48 13.22 -5.05
C ASP A 424 3.24 11.90 -4.28
N ARG A 425 3.33 10.76 -4.97
CA ARG A 425 3.16 9.44 -4.36
C ARG A 425 4.36 9.06 -3.48
N TYR A 426 5.57 9.33 -3.97
CA TYR A 426 6.80 9.09 -3.22
C TYR A 426 6.86 10.00 -1.98
N ALA A 427 6.60 11.29 -2.15
CA ALA A 427 6.59 12.27 -1.07
C ALA A 427 5.48 11.99 -0.04
N SER A 428 4.30 11.55 -0.48
CA SER A 428 3.22 11.12 0.41
C SER A 428 3.67 10.00 1.36
N SER A 429 4.41 9.00 0.87
CA SER A 429 4.89 7.86 1.66
C SER A 429 5.69 8.30 2.89
N ILE A 430 6.62 9.23 2.73
CA ILE A 430 7.46 9.71 3.85
C ILE A 430 6.70 10.66 4.78
N VAL A 431 5.78 11.48 4.24
CA VAL A 431 4.92 12.35 5.04
C VAL A 431 4.02 11.53 5.97
N ILE A 432 3.45 10.42 5.47
CA ILE A 432 2.64 9.51 6.29
C ILE A 432 3.46 8.86 7.39
N LEU A 433 4.67 8.39 7.08
CA LEU A 433 5.59 7.84 8.09
C LEU A 433 5.87 8.89 9.18
N ALA A 434 6.20 10.12 8.77
CA ALA A 434 6.54 11.21 9.66
C ALA A 434 5.35 11.64 10.54
N LEU A 435 4.14 11.74 9.98
CA LEU A 435 2.91 12.02 10.73
C LEU A 435 2.59 10.90 11.74
N GLY A 436 2.81 9.64 11.37
CA GLY A 436 2.66 8.51 12.28
C GLY A 436 3.65 8.53 13.44
N LEU A 437 4.93 8.79 13.16
CA LEU A 437 5.97 8.96 14.18
C LEU A 437 5.65 10.12 15.12
N MET A 438 5.29 11.29 14.56
CA MET A 438 4.81 12.45 15.33
C MET A 438 3.65 12.04 16.25
N THR A 439 2.69 11.27 15.74
CA THR A 439 1.53 10.81 16.52
C THR A 439 1.96 9.92 17.68
N PHE A 440 2.89 9.00 17.46
CA PHE A 440 3.43 8.15 18.53
C PHE A 440 4.14 8.99 19.59
N PHE A 441 4.99 9.93 19.18
CA PHE A 441 5.66 10.85 20.09
C PHE A 441 4.66 11.70 20.88
N MET A 442 3.63 12.25 20.24
CA MET A 442 2.59 13.03 20.91
C MET A 442 1.79 12.20 21.93
N VAL A 443 1.38 10.98 21.59
CA VAL A 443 0.69 10.08 22.52
C VAL A 443 1.56 9.78 23.75
N ARG A 444 2.85 9.49 23.53
CA ARG A 444 3.80 9.22 24.62
C ARG A 444 4.09 10.47 25.45
N GLY A 445 4.32 11.60 24.80
CA GLY A 445 4.59 12.88 25.44
C GLY A 445 3.44 13.34 26.30
N ILE A 446 2.20 13.29 25.81
CA ILE A 446 1.00 13.62 26.58
C ILE A 446 0.81 12.67 27.76
N ASP A 447 1.08 11.36 27.60
CA ASP A 447 1.03 10.39 28.71
C ASP A 447 1.97 10.79 29.87
N HIS A 448 3.16 11.31 29.56
CA HIS A 448 4.12 11.81 30.55
C HIS A 448 3.72 13.16 31.16
N LEU A 449 2.79 13.89 30.56
CA LEU A 449 2.30 15.18 31.06
C LEU A 449 1.08 15.06 31.97
N TYR A 450 0.41 13.91 32.01
CA TYR A 450 -0.72 13.70 32.91
C TYR A 450 -0.36 13.96 34.37
N HIS A 451 -1.35 14.43 35.14
CA HIS A 451 -1.16 14.76 36.55
C HIS A 451 -0.80 13.51 37.37
N GLU A 452 -1.59 12.44 37.24
CA GLU A 452 -1.31 11.15 37.87
C GLU A 452 -0.45 10.28 36.95
N GLN A 453 0.74 9.91 37.40
CA GLN A 453 1.70 9.11 36.64
C GLN A 453 1.48 7.61 36.86
N ALA A 454 1.00 7.19 38.03
CA ALA A 454 0.71 5.79 38.33
C ALA A 454 -0.58 5.37 37.62
N ILE A 455 -0.47 4.51 36.61
CA ILE A 455 -1.59 4.08 35.75
C ILE A 455 -2.75 3.48 36.56
N ASP A 456 -2.44 2.69 37.59
CA ASP A 456 -3.45 2.03 38.42
C ASP A 456 -4.29 3.03 39.22
N ARG A 457 -3.73 4.20 39.54
CA ARG A 457 -4.39 5.28 40.28
C ARG A 457 -5.17 6.24 39.38
N ARG A 458 -5.01 6.14 38.05
CA ARG A 458 -5.71 7.00 37.09
C ARG A 458 -7.20 6.65 37.05
N ASN A 459 -8.03 7.64 37.37
CA ASN A 459 -9.47 7.59 37.30
C ASN A 459 -10.05 8.94 36.81
N TYR A 460 -11.38 9.06 36.82
CA TYR A 460 -12.10 10.24 36.31
C TYR A 460 -11.87 11.54 37.13
N ARG A 461 -11.26 11.43 38.32
CA ARG A 461 -10.86 12.55 39.20
C ARG A 461 -9.37 12.87 39.09
N SER A 462 -8.56 12.03 38.45
CA SER A 462 -7.11 12.19 38.34
C SER A 462 -6.72 13.26 37.31
N PHE A 463 -7.11 14.50 37.57
CA PHE A 463 -6.81 15.71 36.83
C PHE A 463 -6.43 16.81 37.82
N ALA A 464 -5.53 17.72 37.44
CA ALA A 464 -5.05 18.78 38.35
C ALA A 464 -6.15 19.79 38.72
N SER A 465 -7.12 19.99 37.82
CA SER A 465 -8.27 20.86 38.04
C SER A 465 -9.46 20.48 37.13
N LEU A 466 -10.65 20.99 37.45
CA LEU A 466 -11.82 20.88 36.57
C LEU A 466 -11.56 21.44 35.17
N THR A 467 -10.79 22.53 35.07
CA THR A 467 -10.39 23.14 33.79
C THR A 467 -9.57 22.17 32.94
N THR A 468 -8.53 21.55 33.51
CA THR A 468 -7.71 20.57 32.77
C THR A 468 -8.51 19.34 32.33
N LYS A 469 -9.49 18.92 33.13
CA LYS A 469 -10.43 17.86 32.76
C LYS A 469 -11.32 18.29 31.59
N LYS A 470 -11.89 19.50 31.60
CA LYS A 470 -12.69 20.02 30.50
C LYS A 470 -11.89 20.14 29.21
N ILE A 471 -10.65 20.67 29.28
CA ILE A 471 -9.74 20.74 28.12
C ILE A 471 -9.54 19.34 27.54
N TYR A 472 -9.19 18.36 28.38
CA TYR A 472 -9.04 16.98 27.95
C TYR A 472 -10.28 16.42 27.23
N GLN A 473 -11.47 16.64 27.80
CA GLN A 473 -12.73 16.16 27.23
C GLN A 473 -13.05 16.85 25.90
N TYR A 474 -12.96 18.18 25.85
CA TYR A 474 -13.21 18.95 24.63
C TYR A 474 -12.20 18.62 23.54
N SER A 475 -10.90 18.55 23.85
CA SER A 475 -9.88 18.12 22.88
C SER A 475 -10.19 16.73 22.33
N THR A 476 -10.61 15.78 23.17
CA THR A 476 -10.99 14.43 22.72
C THR A 476 -12.17 14.48 21.75
N LEU A 477 -13.22 15.24 22.06
CA LEU A 477 -14.41 15.36 21.21
C LEU A 477 -14.13 16.11 19.91
N ILE A 478 -13.36 17.20 19.96
CA ILE A 478 -12.97 17.99 18.79
C ILE A 478 -12.15 17.14 17.83
N LEU A 479 -11.17 16.39 18.33
CA LEU A 479 -10.36 15.47 17.52
C LEU A 479 -11.24 14.41 16.84
N LEU A 480 -12.14 13.77 17.58
CA LEU A 480 -13.07 12.79 17.01
C LEU A 480 -14.00 13.41 15.95
N PHE A 481 -14.47 14.62 16.18
CA PHE A 481 -15.31 15.35 15.22
C PHE A 481 -14.54 15.63 13.92
N PHE A 482 -13.35 16.22 13.98
CA PHE A 482 -12.51 16.47 12.81
C PHE A 482 -12.12 15.18 12.08
N ALA A 483 -11.75 14.13 12.82
CA ALA A 483 -11.44 12.83 12.23
C ALA A 483 -12.63 12.26 11.46
N THR A 484 -13.85 12.38 12.02
CA THR A 484 -15.08 11.93 11.36
C THR A 484 -15.33 12.71 10.07
N LEU A 485 -15.16 14.04 10.08
CA LEU A 485 -15.32 14.87 8.88
C LEU A 485 -14.34 14.49 7.76
N LEU A 486 -13.06 14.32 8.10
CA LEU A 486 -12.02 13.95 7.12
C LEU A 486 -12.26 12.56 6.53
N ILE A 487 -12.68 11.60 7.35
CA ILE A 487 -13.05 10.25 6.89
C ILE A 487 -14.25 10.30 5.94
N LEU A 488 -15.28 11.08 6.28
CA LEU A 488 -16.44 11.25 5.41
C LEU A 488 -16.05 11.94 4.09
N SER A 489 -15.13 12.90 4.12
CA SER A 489 -14.60 13.54 2.93
C SER A 489 -13.93 12.53 1.99
N GLU A 490 -13.04 11.68 2.51
CA GLU A 490 -12.39 10.64 1.70
C GLU A 490 -13.40 9.62 1.16
N ASN A 491 -14.35 9.19 2.01
CA ASN A 491 -15.41 8.29 1.57
C ASN A 491 -16.27 8.88 0.45
N ASN A 492 -16.58 10.18 0.53
CA ASN A 492 -17.30 10.90 -0.51
C ASN A 492 -16.44 11.03 -1.78
N GLY A 493 -15.13 11.24 -1.65
CA GLY A 493 -14.18 11.23 -2.77
C GLY A 493 -14.18 9.89 -3.52
N MET A 494 -14.15 8.76 -2.80
CA MET A 494 -14.27 7.43 -3.41
C MET A 494 -15.64 7.21 -4.07
N ARG A 495 -16.73 7.63 -3.42
CA ARG A 495 -18.08 7.55 -3.99
C ARG A 495 -18.23 8.40 -5.26
N TYR A 496 -17.58 9.56 -5.31
CA TYR A 496 -17.52 10.38 -6.52
C TYR A 496 -16.81 9.62 -7.64
N THR A 497 -15.64 9.04 -7.38
CA THR A 497 -14.93 8.21 -8.38
C THR A 497 -15.78 7.04 -8.87
N ASN A 498 -16.55 6.39 -8.00
CA ASN A 498 -17.46 5.30 -8.41
C ASN A 498 -18.57 5.78 -9.35
N ARG A 499 -19.07 7.02 -9.19
CA ARG A 499 -20.09 7.59 -10.08
C ARG A 499 -19.52 7.92 -11.45
N GLU A 500 -18.29 8.44 -11.48
CA GLU A 500 -17.59 8.79 -12.72
C GLU A 500 -17.02 7.58 -13.46
N TYR A 501 -17.01 6.39 -12.84
CA TYR A 501 -16.43 5.18 -13.42
C TYR A 501 -16.98 4.87 -14.82
N ALA A 502 -18.28 5.06 -15.04
CA ALA A 502 -18.93 4.74 -16.32
C ALA A 502 -18.32 5.50 -17.52
N ALA A 503 -17.72 6.68 -17.29
CA ALA A 503 -17.06 7.48 -18.33
C ALA A 503 -15.56 7.14 -18.49
N SER A 504 -15.03 6.21 -17.70
CA SER A 504 -13.60 5.87 -17.70
C SER A 504 -13.26 4.81 -18.75
N ILE A 505 -12.00 4.82 -19.21
CA ILE A 505 -11.47 3.83 -20.16
C ILE A 505 -11.65 2.39 -19.66
N PRO A 506 -11.37 2.04 -18.38
CA PRO A 506 -11.65 0.70 -17.86
C PRO A 506 -13.11 0.26 -18.00
N ALA A 507 -14.06 1.15 -17.75
CA ALA A 507 -15.47 0.83 -17.90
C ALA A 507 -15.85 0.59 -19.36
N GLN A 508 -15.35 1.41 -20.29
CA GLN A 508 -15.57 1.24 -21.72
C GLN A 508 -15.00 -0.09 -22.23
N VAL A 509 -13.74 -0.40 -21.87
CA VAL A 509 -13.10 -1.67 -22.27
C VAL A 509 -13.87 -2.85 -21.67
N SER A 510 -14.13 -2.85 -20.36
CA SER A 510 -14.85 -3.93 -19.68
C SER A 510 -16.24 -4.16 -20.26
N ALA A 511 -16.97 -3.10 -20.64
CA ALA A 511 -18.28 -3.21 -21.26
C ALA A 511 -18.24 -3.87 -22.65
N VAL A 512 -17.18 -3.65 -23.42
CA VAL A 512 -17.03 -4.20 -24.78
C VAL A 512 -16.43 -5.60 -24.77
N THR A 513 -15.43 -5.85 -23.94
CA THR A 513 -14.66 -7.10 -23.97
C THR A 513 -15.10 -8.10 -22.90
N GLY A 514 -15.74 -7.66 -21.82
CA GLY A 514 -15.85 -8.43 -20.59
C GLY A 514 -14.48 -8.59 -19.90
N ASP A 515 -14.43 -9.47 -18.89
CA ASP A 515 -13.22 -9.78 -18.12
C ASP A 515 -12.78 -11.24 -18.37
N HIS A 516 -11.77 -11.43 -19.24
CA HIS A 516 -11.26 -12.75 -19.63
C HIS A 516 -10.21 -13.27 -18.65
N PHE A 517 -10.25 -14.56 -18.31
CA PHE A 517 -9.28 -15.19 -17.41
C PHE A 517 -8.34 -16.19 -18.09
N ASP A 518 -8.57 -16.47 -19.38
CA ASP A 518 -7.73 -17.37 -20.16
C ASP A 518 -6.63 -16.58 -20.86
N LEU A 519 -5.38 -16.79 -20.40
CA LEU A 519 -4.21 -16.14 -20.97
C LEU A 519 -4.07 -16.60 -22.42
N ASN A 520 -4.03 -15.64 -23.35
CA ASN A 520 -3.97 -15.91 -24.79
C ASN A 520 -2.95 -15.02 -25.47
N GLU A 521 -2.56 -15.40 -26.69
CA GLU A 521 -1.53 -14.71 -27.49
C GLU A 521 -2.11 -13.88 -28.64
N LYS A 522 -3.45 -13.75 -28.71
CA LYS A 522 -4.10 -12.98 -29.78
C LYS A 522 -3.64 -11.53 -29.75
N LYS A 523 -3.46 -10.95 -30.93
CA LYS A 523 -3.07 -9.56 -31.12
C LYS A 523 -4.31 -8.70 -31.29
N TYR A 524 -4.49 -7.72 -30.41
CA TYR A 524 -5.65 -6.84 -30.41
C TYR A 524 -5.26 -5.39 -30.72
N LEU A 525 -6.01 -4.77 -31.61
CA LEU A 525 -5.97 -3.32 -31.81
C LEU A 525 -7.19 -2.69 -31.16
N VAL A 526 -6.98 -1.89 -30.11
CA VAL A 526 -8.04 -1.16 -29.42
C VAL A 526 -8.18 0.23 -30.02
N VAL A 527 -9.34 0.49 -30.60
CA VAL A 527 -9.74 1.75 -31.24
C VAL A 527 -10.44 2.62 -30.21
N SER A 528 -9.87 3.77 -29.89
CA SER A 528 -10.43 4.74 -28.94
C SER A 528 -10.24 6.16 -29.41
N THR A 529 -11.23 7.01 -29.17
CA THR A 529 -11.18 8.45 -29.46
C THR A 529 -10.36 9.23 -28.42
N ASN A 530 -10.01 8.62 -27.29
CA ASN A 530 -9.26 9.28 -26.22
C ASN A 530 -7.76 9.26 -26.48
N LYS A 531 -7.27 10.32 -27.14
CA LYS A 531 -5.85 10.49 -27.46
C LYS A 531 -4.93 10.44 -26.24
N GLU A 532 -5.31 11.11 -25.14
CA GLU A 532 -4.49 11.16 -23.92
C GLU A 532 -4.33 9.77 -23.28
N ALA A 533 -5.40 8.98 -23.25
CA ALA A 533 -5.37 7.61 -22.73
C ALA A 533 -4.59 6.64 -23.63
N VAL A 534 -4.55 6.89 -24.94
CA VAL A 534 -3.71 6.13 -25.88
C VAL A 534 -2.24 6.50 -25.71
N ASP A 535 -1.92 7.81 -25.71
CA ASP A 535 -0.55 8.32 -25.63
C ASP A 535 0.10 7.99 -24.27
N SER A 536 -0.69 7.91 -23.20
CA SER A 536 -0.25 7.45 -21.87
C SER A 536 -0.20 5.92 -21.69
N TYR A 537 -0.49 5.15 -22.75
CA TYR A 537 -0.57 3.69 -22.75
C TYR A 537 -1.69 3.09 -21.88
N LEU A 538 -2.56 3.90 -21.28
CA LEU A 538 -3.66 3.44 -20.43
C LEU A 538 -4.58 2.47 -21.17
N VAL A 539 -5.00 2.81 -22.40
CA VAL A 539 -5.85 1.94 -23.24
C VAL A 539 -5.20 0.58 -23.45
N GLY A 540 -3.89 0.56 -23.74
CA GLY A 540 -3.12 -0.66 -23.93
C GLY A 540 -3.13 -1.54 -22.67
N TYR A 541 -2.73 -1.00 -21.51
CA TYR A 541 -2.66 -1.80 -20.28
C TYR A 541 -4.02 -2.26 -19.75
N VAL A 542 -5.06 -1.42 -19.87
CA VAL A 542 -6.44 -1.80 -19.55
C VAL A 542 -6.91 -2.94 -20.46
N GLY A 543 -6.64 -2.83 -21.77
CA GLY A 543 -6.93 -3.89 -22.73
C GLY A 543 -6.18 -5.18 -22.41
N LYS A 544 -4.87 -5.12 -22.11
CA LYS A 544 -4.08 -6.29 -21.66
C LYS A 544 -4.70 -6.98 -20.45
N TYR A 545 -5.19 -6.21 -19.49
CA TYR A 545 -5.82 -6.74 -18.29
C TYR A 545 -7.15 -7.46 -18.59
N TYR A 546 -8.08 -6.82 -19.31
CA TYR A 546 -9.41 -7.37 -19.56
C TYR A 546 -9.44 -8.46 -20.63
N LEU A 547 -8.69 -8.30 -21.73
CA LEU A 547 -8.56 -9.33 -22.78
C LEU A 547 -7.60 -10.46 -22.38
N PHE A 548 -6.79 -10.21 -21.34
CA PHE A 548 -5.78 -11.11 -20.79
C PHE A 548 -4.83 -11.66 -21.86
N SER A 549 -4.28 -10.72 -22.65
CA SER A 549 -3.27 -10.97 -23.69
C SER A 549 -2.12 -9.96 -23.57
N PRO A 550 -0.85 -10.37 -23.79
CA PRO A 550 0.27 -9.44 -23.79
C PRO A 550 0.28 -8.49 -25.00
N ASN A 551 -0.42 -8.86 -26.08
CA ASN A 551 -0.35 -8.22 -27.39
C ASN A 551 -1.57 -7.32 -27.63
N VAL A 552 -1.62 -6.17 -26.94
CA VAL A 552 -2.71 -5.21 -27.06
C VAL A 552 -2.15 -3.81 -27.24
N ASP A 553 -2.53 -3.17 -28.35
CA ASP A 553 -2.14 -1.81 -28.69
C ASP A 553 -3.38 -0.90 -28.77
N GLY A 554 -3.27 0.30 -28.20
CA GLY A 554 -4.29 1.34 -28.34
C GLY A 554 -3.96 2.27 -29.50
N ARG A 555 -4.97 2.72 -30.25
CA ARG A 555 -4.79 3.72 -31.30
C ARG A 555 -6.01 4.64 -31.44
N GLU A 556 -5.73 5.93 -31.60
CA GLU A 556 -6.73 6.97 -31.84
C GLU A 556 -6.69 7.47 -33.30
N ASN A 557 -5.52 7.69 -33.89
CA ASN A 557 -5.46 8.28 -35.22
C ASN A 557 -5.45 7.25 -36.38
N PHE A 558 -6.49 7.27 -37.22
CA PHE A 558 -6.63 6.43 -38.41
C PHE A 558 -6.64 7.20 -39.74
N LEU A 559 -6.17 8.46 -39.77
CA LEU A 559 -5.95 9.20 -41.01
C LEU A 559 -4.74 8.62 -41.76
N LEU A 560 -4.96 7.50 -42.43
CA LEU A 560 -3.96 6.70 -43.13
C LEU A 560 -4.36 6.54 -44.61
N SER A 561 -3.39 6.24 -45.46
CA SER A 561 -3.71 5.75 -46.81
C SER A 561 -4.36 4.36 -46.75
N ASP A 562 -5.06 3.98 -47.83
CA ASP A 562 -5.73 2.67 -47.94
C ASP A 562 -4.74 1.50 -47.77
N ALA A 563 -3.52 1.65 -48.29
CA ALA A 563 -2.46 0.65 -48.18
C ALA A 563 -1.93 0.54 -46.75
N GLU A 564 -1.70 1.67 -46.09
CA GLU A 564 -1.22 1.71 -44.69
C GLU A 564 -2.26 1.15 -43.73
N PHE A 565 -3.53 1.53 -43.89
CA PHE A 565 -4.62 1.02 -43.03
C PHE A 565 -4.78 -0.50 -43.16
N ARG A 566 -4.74 -1.05 -44.39
CA ARG A 566 -4.77 -2.51 -44.60
C ARG A 566 -3.53 -3.20 -44.02
N THR A 567 -2.36 -2.57 -44.12
CA THR A 567 -1.11 -3.11 -43.58
C THR A 567 -1.13 -3.13 -42.06
N LEU A 568 -1.63 -2.06 -41.44
CA LEU A 568 -1.83 -1.97 -39.99
C LEU A 568 -2.76 -3.07 -39.50
N LEU A 569 -3.98 -3.17 -40.06
CA LEU A 569 -4.97 -4.14 -39.59
C LEU A 569 -4.49 -5.59 -39.68
N LYS A 570 -3.74 -5.95 -40.73
CA LYS A 570 -3.16 -7.30 -40.90
C LYS A 570 -2.15 -7.71 -39.83
N GLN A 571 -1.69 -6.78 -38.98
CA GLN A 571 -0.80 -7.10 -37.87
C GLN A 571 -1.55 -7.69 -36.67
N TYR A 572 -2.87 -7.57 -36.64
CA TYR A 572 -3.73 -7.95 -35.53
C TYR A 572 -4.67 -9.10 -35.91
N ASP A 573 -5.14 -9.83 -34.90
CA ASP A 573 -6.16 -10.87 -35.05
C ASP A 573 -7.57 -10.28 -34.90
N GLU A 574 -7.73 -9.39 -33.92
CA GLU A 574 -9.01 -8.76 -33.58
C GLU A 574 -8.87 -7.24 -33.39
N VAL A 575 -9.96 -6.53 -33.68
CA VAL A 575 -10.12 -5.08 -33.45
C VAL A 575 -11.20 -4.87 -32.41
N VAL A 576 -10.87 -4.12 -31.37
CA VAL A 576 -11.78 -3.75 -30.29
C VAL A 576 -12.17 -2.29 -30.47
N VAL A 577 -13.40 -2.03 -30.87
CA VAL A 577 -13.93 -0.67 -31.02
C VAL A 577 -14.62 -0.29 -29.71
N LEU A 578 -14.07 0.67 -28.97
CA LEU A 578 -14.61 1.06 -27.65
C LEU A 578 -15.83 1.98 -27.78
N GLU A 579 -15.82 2.85 -28.77
CA GLU A 579 -16.81 3.89 -28.99
C GLU A 579 -16.89 4.23 -30.48
N GLU A 580 -17.92 4.97 -30.90
CA GLU A 580 -18.04 5.38 -32.31
C GLU A 580 -16.83 6.23 -32.73
N HIS A 581 -16.06 5.72 -33.69
CA HIS A 581 -14.77 6.31 -34.06
C HIS A 581 -14.77 6.81 -35.50
N TYR A 582 -14.80 8.14 -35.69
CA TYR A 582 -15.00 8.76 -37.00
C TYR A 582 -13.95 8.36 -38.05
N THR A 583 -12.65 8.53 -37.77
CA THR A 583 -11.60 8.27 -38.77
C THR A 583 -11.46 6.78 -39.11
N PHE A 584 -11.58 5.90 -38.10
CA PHE A 584 -11.65 4.46 -38.29
C PHE A 584 -12.84 4.05 -39.17
N ASN A 585 -14.05 4.54 -38.85
CA ASN A 585 -15.27 4.24 -39.61
C ASN A 585 -15.24 4.85 -41.02
N ALA A 586 -14.61 6.00 -41.22
CA ALA A 586 -14.39 6.56 -42.55
C ALA A 586 -13.49 5.65 -43.40
N MET A 587 -12.41 5.12 -42.82
CA MET A 587 -11.50 4.19 -43.52
C MET A 587 -12.16 2.85 -43.82
N THR A 588 -12.86 2.23 -42.86
CA THR A 588 -13.56 0.96 -43.10
C THR A 588 -14.68 1.13 -44.11
N LYS A 589 -15.49 2.20 -44.03
CA LYS A 589 -16.55 2.49 -45.01
C LYS A 589 -15.99 2.70 -46.41
N LYS A 590 -14.87 3.39 -46.55
CA LYS A 590 -14.19 3.58 -47.85
C LYS A 590 -13.73 2.25 -48.45
N LEU A 591 -13.21 1.33 -47.62
CA LEU A 591 -12.60 0.09 -48.10
C LEU A 591 -13.58 -1.08 -48.28
N THR A 592 -14.64 -1.15 -47.48
CA THR A 592 -15.55 -2.30 -47.41
C THR A 592 -17.04 -1.92 -47.45
N GLY A 593 -17.36 -0.62 -47.42
CA GLY A 593 -18.74 -0.13 -47.38
C GLY A 593 -19.41 -0.25 -46.01
N LYS A 594 -18.73 -0.76 -44.98
CA LYS A 594 -19.28 -0.99 -43.64
C LYS A 594 -18.69 -0.04 -42.60
N THR A 595 -19.46 0.24 -41.56
CA THR A 595 -19.02 0.91 -40.32
C THR A 595 -19.20 -0.04 -39.15
N PHE A 596 -18.38 0.13 -38.11
CA PHE A 596 -18.40 -0.73 -36.93
C PHE A 596 -18.87 0.06 -35.71
N ALA A 597 -19.86 -0.50 -35.02
CA ALA A 597 -20.31 -0.03 -33.71
C ALA A 597 -19.35 -0.54 -32.62
N PRO A 598 -19.46 -0.08 -31.36
CA PRO A 598 -18.64 -0.63 -30.27
C PRO A 598 -18.78 -2.15 -30.16
N GLY A 599 -17.66 -2.87 -30.09
CA GLY A 599 -17.63 -4.32 -30.19
C GLY A 599 -16.24 -4.89 -30.46
N VAL A 600 -16.13 -6.22 -30.41
CA VAL A 600 -14.93 -6.97 -30.77
C VAL A 600 -15.17 -7.66 -32.11
N TYR A 601 -14.30 -7.40 -33.08
CA TYR A 601 -14.44 -7.89 -34.45
C TYR A 601 -13.15 -8.57 -34.91
N SER A 602 -13.28 -9.62 -35.71
CA SER A 602 -12.10 -10.21 -36.37
C SER A 602 -11.57 -9.24 -37.43
N VAL A 603 -10.25 -9.23 -37.65
CA VAL A 603 -9.68 -8.41 -38.72
C VAL A 603 -10.21 -8.81 -40.10
N ALA A 604 -10.53 -10.10 -40.31
CA ALA A 604 -11.15 -10.58 -41.54
C ALA A 604 -12.51 -9.89 -41.79
N GLU A 605 -13.36 -9.81 -40.77
CA GLU A 605 -14.64 -9.13 -40.82
C GLU A 605 -14.47 -7.62 -41.13
N VAL A 606 -13.53 -6.96 -40.45
CA VAL A 606 -13.24 -5.53 -40.65
C VAL A 606 -12.76 -5.25 -42.08
N LEU A 607 -11.97 -6.16 -42.67
CA LEU A 607 -11.46 -6.05 -44.03
C LEU A 607 -12.41 -6.61 -45.11
N GLY A 608 -13.59 -7.13 -44.72
CA GLY A 608 -14.60 -7.65 -45.63
C GLY A 608 -14.19 -8.95 -46.34
N ARG A 609 -13.51 -9.86 -45.64
CA ARG A 609 -12.99 -11.13 -46.16
C ARG A 609 -13.66 -12.34 -45.54
#